data_AF-A0A1H9R0E8-F1
#
_entry.id   AF-A0A1H9R0E8-F1
#
_cell.length_a   1.000
_cell.length_b   1.000
_cell.length_c   1.000
_cell.angle_alpha   90.00
_cell.angle_beta   90.00
_cell.angle_gamma   90.00
#
_symmetry.space_group_name_H-M   'P 1'
#
loop_
_entity.id
_entity.type
_entity.pdbx_description
1 polymer ?
#
loop_
_entity_poly.entity_id
_entity_poly.type
_entity_poly.pdbx_seq_one_letter_code
_entity_poly.pdbx_strand_id
1 'polypeptide(L)'
;MADPLQVEVVAADGKVWEGQALSVIARTSEGDIGILANHEALMAALVPCAVEVTTLDGTDEIFAVSDGFISVFRNRVSLLSSFGERAAEISVDAARSTIAHLHERIDSGDATHEEERQYNHAVGQLRAAEKFAAKAKGDQASEFTPQPAHLRPGN
;
A
#
# COMPACT_ATOMS: atom_id res chain seq x y z
N MET A 1 -4.39 -13.99 24.11
CA MET A 1 -4.41 -13.77 22.65
C MET A 1 -4.74 -12.30 22.46
N ALA A 2 -3.96 -11.55 21.69
CA ALA A 2 -4.26 -10.13 21.49
C ALA A 2 -5.49 -10.00 20.57
N ASP A 3 -6.38 -9.05 20.88
CA ASP A 3 -7.58 -8.83 20.08
C ASP A 3 -7.22 -8.34 18.67
N PRO A 4 -7.87 -8.85 17.62
CA PRO A 4 -7.55 -8.49 16.24
C PRO A 4 -7.87 -7.02 15.97
N LEU A 5 -7.05 -6.36 15.14
CA LEU A 5 -7.29 -4.99 14.70
C LEU A 5 -8.50 -4.96 13.78
N GLN A 6 -9.41 -4.01 13.98
CA GLN A 6 -10.43 -3.72 12.98
C GLN A 6 -9.92 -2.63 12.06
N VAL A 7 -9.78 -2.93 10.78
CA VAL A 7 -9.15 -2.04 9.81
C VAL A 7 -10.16 -1.64 8.75
N GLU A 8 -10.23 -0.35 8.47
CA GLU A 8 -11.08 0.25 7.46
C GLU A 8 -10.24 1.13 6.53
N VAL A 9 -10.36 0.90 5.23
CA VAL A 9 -9.73 1.69 4.18
C VAL A 9 -10.83 2.43 3.42
N VAL A 10 -10.79 3.75 3.48
CA VAL A 10 -11.80 4.64 2.91
C VAL A 10 -11.13 5.63 1.98
N ALA A 11 -11.58 5.68 0.73
CA ALA A 11 -11.22 6.65 -0.28
C ALA A 11 -12.33 7.69 -0.46
N ALA A 12 -12.09 8.74 -1.27
CA ALA A 12 -13.13 9.73 -1.60
C ALA A 12 -14.36 9.09 -2.26
N ASP A 13 -14.16 8.03 -3.05
CA ASP A 13 -15.23 7.31 -3.76
C ASP A 13 -16.00 6.32 -2.86
N GLY A 14 -15.53 6.11 -1.63
CA GLY A 14 -16.20 5.28 -0.64
C GLY A 14 -15.28 4.30 0.08
N LYS A 15 -15.89 3.30 0.73
CA LYS A 15 -15.17 2.29 1.50
C LYS A 15 -14.57 1.26 0.54
N VAL A 16 -13.24 1.23 0.47
CA VAL A 16 -12.45 0.33 -0.38
C VAL A 16 -12.37 -1.05 0.24
N TRP A 17 -12.15 -1.11 1.55
CA TRP A 17 -12.03 -2.37 2.27
C TRP A 17 -12.34 -2.23 3.77
N GLU A 18 -12.83 -3.30 4.35
CA GLU A 18 -13.03 -3.44 5.79
C GLU A 18 -12.78 -4.89 6.18
N GLY A 19 -12.08 -5.10 7.29
CA GLY A 19 -11.83 -6.45 7.80
C GLY A 19 -11.09 -6.46 9.13
N GLN A 20 -10.82 -7.67 9.61
CA GLN A 20 -9.95 -7.90 10.75
C GLN A 20 -8.53 -8.20 10.29
N ALA A 21 -7.55 -7.64 11.00
CA ALA A 21 -6.14 -7.75 10.68
C ALA A 21 -5.29 -8.04 11.93
N LEU A 22 -4.12 -8.64 11.70
CA LEU A 22 -3.07 -8.84 12.70
C LEU A 22 -2.17 -7.60 12.80
N SER A 23 -1.86 -7.00 11.65
CA SER A 23 -0.99 -5.83 11.54
C SER A 23 -1.33 -4.96 10.34
N VAL A 24 -1.01 -3.67 10.46
CA VAL A 24 -1.05 -2.71 9.36
C VAL A 24 0.31 -2.03 9.25
N ILE A 25 0.88 -2.00 8.05
CA ILE A 25 2.12 -1.28 7.75
C ILE A 25 1.79 -0.14 6.79
N ALA A 26 2.16 1.08 7.16
CA ALA A 26 1.92 2.28 6.36
C ALA A 26 3.14 3.21 6.40
N ARG A 27 3.20 4.18 5.48
CA ARG A 27 4.22 5.23 5.50
C ARG A 27 3.58 6.58 5.77
N THR A 28 4.11 7.25 6.79
CA THR A 28 3.75 8.61 7.18
C THR A 28 4.81 9.61 6.72
N SER A 29 4.56 10.90 6.89
CA SER A 29 5.54 11.95 6.62
C SER A 29 6.82 11.83 7.46
N GLU A 30 6.71 11.22 8.65
CA GLU A 30 7.81 11.05 9.60
C GLU A 30 8.55 9.71 9.43
N GLY A 31 8.06 8.82 8.55
CA GLY A 31 8.65 7.51 8.29
C GLY A 31 7.65 6.37 8.25
N ASP A 32 8.17 5.15 8.24
CA ASP A 32 7.37 3.93 8.23
C ASP A 32 6.77 3.64 9.61
N ILE A 33 5.52 3.20 9.65
CA ILE A 33 4.82 2.81 10.86
C ILE A 33 4.20 1.43 10.71
N GLY A 34 4.40 0.60 11.73
CA GLY A 34 3.73 -0.69 11.90
C GLY A 34 2.77 -0.62 13.09
N ILE A 35 1.49 -0.87 12.84
CA ILE A 35 0.43 -0.89 13.84
C ILE A 35 0.08 -2.35 14.14
N LEU A 36 0.20 -2.73 15.41
CA LEU A 36 -0.16 -4.02 15.95
C LEU A 36 -1.38 -3.88 16.88
N ALA A 37 -1.93 -5.01 17.31
CA ALA A 37 -2.98 -5.05 18.32
C ALA A 37 -2.60 -4.24 19.58
N ASN A 38 -3.55 -3.45 20.09
CA ASN A 38 -3.40 -2.56 21.25
C ASN A 38 -2.36 -1.44 21.10
N HIS A 39 -2.09 -1.01 19.86
CA HIS A 39 -1.30 0.20 19.63
C HIS A 39 -1.96 1.42 20.30
N GLU A 40 -1.12 2.33 20.81
CA GLU A 40 -1.59 3.59 21.38
C GLU A 40 -2.38 4.40 20.35
N ALA A 41 -3.33 5.21 20.82
CA ALA A 41 -4.09 6.07 19.92
C ALA A 41 -3.15 7.01 19.16
N LEU A 42 -3.31 7.06 17.84
CA LEU A 42 -2.43 7.81 16.95
C LEU A 42 -3.25 8.43 15.84
N MET A 43 -2.82 9.59 15.36
CA MET A 43 -3.27 10.16 14.11
C MET A 43 -2.06 10.75 13.37
N ALA A 44 -1.88 10.36 12.11
CA ALA A 44 -0.75 10.80 11.30
C ALA A 44 -1.14 11.03 9.85
N ALA A 45 -0.44 11.95 9.19
CA ALA A 45 -0.57 12.15 7.75
C ALA A 45 0.15 11.03 6.99
N LEU A 46 -0.54 10.46 6.01
CA LEU A 46 -0.01 9.48 5.08
C LEU A 46 0.62 10.18 3.87
N VAL A 47 1.73 9.63 3.40
CA VAL A 47 2.35 10.00 2.12
C VAL A 47 1.99 8.95 1.06
N PRO A 48 2.19 9.26 -0.24
CA PRO A 48 1.95 8.30 -1.31
C PRO A 48 2.71 7.01 -1.10
N CYS A 49 1.99 5.95 -0.74
CA CYS A 49 2.58 4.67 -0.38
C CYS A 49 1.61 3.51 -0.60
N ALA A 50 2.17 2.31 -0.73
CA ALA A 50 1.38 1.10 -0.55
C ALA A 50 1.29 0.79 0.94
N VAL A 51 0.05 0.65 1.42
CA VAL A 51 -0.31 0.16 2.75
C VAL A 51 -0.51 -1.34 2.67
N GLU A 52 -0.03 -2.03 3.68
CA GLU A 52 -0.12 -3.47 3.79
C GLU A 52 -0.92 -3.86 5.03
N VAL A 53 -1.89 -4.74 4.83
CA VAL A 53 -2.76 -5.24 5.89
C VAL A 53 -2.66 -6.76 5.92
N THR A 54 -2.07 -7.29 6.97
CA THR A 54 -2.00 -8.74 7.19
C THR A 54 -3.28 -9.20 7.85
N THR A 55 -4.10 -9.96 7.13
CA THR A 55 -5.37 -10.50 7.61
C THR A 55 -5.16 -11.62 8.65
N LEU A 56 -6.23 -12.03 9.34
CA LEU A 56 -6.17 -13.14 10.31
C LEU A 56 -5.77 -14.48 9.69
N ASP A 57 -6.06 -14.65 8.40
CA ASP A 57 -5.72 -15.85 7.64
C ASP A 57 -4.25 -15.86 7.17
N GLY A 58 -3.47 -14.84 7.55
CA GLY A 58 -2.07 -14.69 7.13
C GLY A 58 -1.90 -14.21 5.69
N THR A 59 -2.98 -13.74 5.05
CA THR A 59 -2.92 -13.15 3.70
C THR A 59 -2.64 -11.66 3.80
N ASP A 60 -1.67 -11.17 3.04
CA ASP A 60 -1.35 -9.75 2.93
C ASP A 60 -2.18 -9.07 1.85
N GLU A 61 -3.03 -8.13 2.29
CA GLU A 61 -3.81 -7.26 1.43
C GLU A 61 -3.07 -5.94 1.23
N ILE A 62 -2.81 -5.57 -0.03
CA ILE A 62 -2.00 -4.39 -0.37
C ILE A 62 -2.90 -3.34 -1.03
N PHE A 63 -2.87 -2.14 -0.46
CA PHE A 63 -3.66 -1.00 -0.92
C PHE A 63 -2.74 0.10 -1.40
N ALA A 64 -3.03 0.65 -2.58
CA ALA A 64 -2.45 1.86 -3.09
C ALA A 64 -3.13 3.06 -2.44
N VAL A 65 -2.37 3.88 -1.73
CA VAL A 65 -2.90 5.08 -1.07
C VAL A 65 -2.07 6.28 -1.52
N SER A 66 -2.74 7.35 -1.99
CA SER A 66 -2.07 8.58 -2.41
C SER A 66 -1.70 9.45 -1.21
N ASP A 67 -2.66 9.97 -0.49
CA ASP A 67 -2.43 10.97 0.54
C ASP A 67 -3.66 11.04 1.42
N GLY A 68 -3.44 11.31 2.70
CA GLY A 68 -4.53 11.39 3.65
C GLY A 68 -4.05 11.15 5.06
N PHE A 69 -4.82 10.40 5.82
CA PHE A 69 -4.62 10.23 7.24
C PHE A 69 -4.82 8.78 7.66
N ILE A 70 -3.98 8.34 8.59
CA ILE A 70 -4.20 7.13 9.37
C ILE A 70 -4.58 7.53 10.78
N SER A 71 -5.62 6.89 11.31
CA SER A 71 -6.02 7.03 12.70
C SER A 71 -6.14 5.67 13.37
N VAL A 72 -5.69 5.60 14.61
CA VAL A 72 -5.78 4.42 15.46
C VAL A 72 -6.50 4.82 16.73
N PHE A 73 -7.59 4.13 17.05
CA PHE A 73 -8.34 4.36 18.28
C PHE A 73 -9.06 3.10 18.73
N ARG A 74 -8.86 2.68 19.99
CA ARG A 74 -9.53 1.48 20.56
C ARG A 74 -9.42 0.23 19.67
N ASN A 75 -8.21 -0.09 19.21
CA ASN A 75 -7.92 -1.22 18.32
C ASN A 75 -8.61 -1.17 16.94
N ARG A 76 -9.10 0.00 16.55
CA ARG A 76 -9.61 0.29 15.21
C ARG A 76 -8.63 1.18 14.47
N VAL A 77 -8.26 0.77 13.27
CA VAL A 77 -7.43 1.54 12.35
C VAL A 77 -8.31 2.02 11.22
N SER A 78 -8.30 3.32 10.95
CA SER A 78 -9.03 3.91 9.84
C SER A 78 -8.06 4.68 8.97
N LEU A 79 -7.94 4.25 7.72
CA LEU A 79 -7.20 4.92 6.67
C LEU A 79 -8.17 5.71 5.82
N LEU A 80 -7.94 7.02 5.79
CA LEU A 80 -8.72 7.99 5.02
C LEU A 80 -7.79 8.53 3.94
N SER A 81 -8.19 8.41 2.68
CA SER A 81 -7.40 8.90 1.56
C SER A 81 -8.26 9.60 0.53
N SER A 82 -7.66 10.52 -0.21
CA SER A 82 -8.30 11.07 -1.40
C SER A 82 -8.49 9.95 -2.45
N PHE A 83 -7.49 9.10 -2.62
CA PHE A 83 -7.53 7.95 -3.51
C PHE A 83 -7.02 6.68 -2.82
N GLY A 84 -7.74 5.59 -3.02
CA GLY A 84 -7.43 4.29 -2.43
C GLY A 84 -7.94 3.18 -3.34
N GLU A 85 -7.03 2.35 -3.85
CA GLU A 85 -7.39 1.21 -4.70
C GLU A 85 -6.63 -0.04 -4.24
N ARG A 86 -7.27 -1.20 -4.34
CA ARG A 86 -6.58 -2.46 -4.09
C ARG A 86 -5.56 -2.69 -5.17
N ALA A 87 -4.32 -3.00 -4.78
CA ALA A 87 -3.25 -3.15 -5.76
C ALA A 87 -3.50 -4.29 -6.77
N ALA A 88 -4.32 -5.29 -6.39
CA ALA A 88 -4.77 -6.36 -7.28
C ALA A 88 -5.74 -5.89 -8.39
N GLU A 89 -6.40 -4.75 -8.22
CA GLU A 89 -7.41 -4.22 -9.15
C GLU A 89 -6.82 -3.14 -10.10
N ILE A 90 -5.63 -2.62 -9.79
CA ILE A 90 -4.99 -1.55 -10.57
C ILE A 90 -4.55 -2.05 -11.95
N SER A 91 -5.09 -1.42 -13.00
CA SER A 91 -4.62 -1.63 -14.37
C SER A 91 -3.37 -0.80 -14.68
N VAL A 92 -2.22 -1.46 -14.70
CA VAL A 92 -0.92 -0.84 -15.07
C VAL A 92 -0.96 -0.24 -16.48
N ASP A 93 -1.59 -0.93 -17.43
CA ASP A 93 -1.70 -0.45 -18.82
C ASP A 93 -2.55 0.82 -18.92
N ALA A 94 -3.67 0.90 -18.21
CA ALA A 94 -4.52 2.09 -18.19
C ALA A 94 -3.79 3.29 -17.55
N ALA A 95 -3.09 3.06 -16.43
CA ALA A 95 -2.29 4.08 -15.77
C ALA A 95 -1.17 4.60 -16.69
N ARG A 96 -0.42 3.70 -17.34
CA ARG A 96 0.63 4.07 -18.31
C ARG A 96 0.10 4.83 -19.50
N SER A 97 -1.02 4.40 -20.08
CA SER A 97 -1.63 5.08 -21.23
C SER A 97 -2.05 6.50 -20.86
N THR A 98 -2.59 6.70 -19.66
CA THR A 98 -3.01 8.02 -19.18
C THR A 98 -1.82 8.94 -18.96
N ILE A 99 -0.75 8.43 -18.33
CA ILE A 99 0.52 9.15 -18.17
C ILE A 99 1.04 9.54 -19.55
N ALA A 100 1.18 8.60 -20.48
CA ALA A 100 1.71 8.87 -21.82
C ALA A 100 0.88 9.92 -22.58
N HIS A 101 -0.45 9.88 -22.45
CA HIS A 101 -1.35 10.82 -23.11
C HIS A 101 -1.22 12.25 -22.57
N LEU A 102 -1.01 12.41 -21.26
CA LEU A 102 -0.98 13.72 -20.60
C LEU A 102 0.45 14.26 -20.40
N HIS A 103 1.47 13.42 -20.47
CA HIS A 103 2.87 13.78 -20.14
C HIS A 103 3.38 14.97 -20.95
N GLU A 104 3.17 14.98 -22.28
CA GLU A 104 3.66 16.07 -23.15
C GLU A 104 3.03 17.41 -22.78
N ARG A 105 1.75 17.43 -22.40
CA ARG A 105 1.03 18.66 -22.01
C ARG A 105 1.41 19.16 -20.63
N ILE A 106 1.70 18.23 -19.71
CA ILE A 106 2.21 18.55 -18.38
C ILE A 106 3.61 19.15 -18.48
N ASP A 107 4.49 18.54 -19.30
CA ASP A 107 5.87 19.00 -19.49
C ASP A 107 5.94 20.36 -20.20
N SER A 108 5.02 20.62 -21.15
CA SER A 108 4.90 21.93 -21.81
C SER A 108 4.28 23.02 -20.91
N GLY A 109 3.65 22.65 -19.79
CA GLY A 109 2.93 23.57 -18.90
C GLY A 109 1.57 24.05 -19.44
N ASP A 110 1.07 23.43 -20.52
CA ASP A 110 -0.22 23.77 -21.14
C ASP A 110 -1.38 22.88 -20.64
N ALA A 111 -1.13 22.08 -19.61
CA ALA A 111 -2.14 21.25 -18.98
C ALA A 111 -3.11 22.10 -18.15
N THR A 112 -4.39 21.78 -18.25
CA THR A 112 -5.39 22.29 -17.33
C THR A 112 -5.22 21.65 -15.95
N HIS A 113 -5.72 22.30 -14.89
CA HIS A 113 -5.73 21.72 -13.54
C HIS A 113 -6.46 20.36 -13.46
N GLU A 114 -7.39 20.08 -14.37
CA GLU A 114 -8.04 18.78 -14.44
C GLU A 114 -7.08 17.71 -14.99
N GLU A 115 -6.36 18.03 -16.05
CA GLU A 115 -5.36 17.15 -16.66
C GLU A 115 -4.17 16.92 -15.72
N GLU A 116 -3.74 17.93 -14.98
CA GLU A 116 -2.73 17.78 -13.92
C GLU A 116 -3.17 16.79 -12.83
N ARG A 117 -4.43 16.88 -12.39
CA ARG A 117 -4.98 15.95 -11.40
C ARG A 117 -5.07 14.53 -11.97
N GLN A 118 -5.52 14.37 -13.20
CA GLN A 118 -5.60 13.07 -13.89
C GLN A 118 -4.21 12.44 -14.09
N TYR A 119 -3.21 13.25 -14.46
CA TYR A 119 -1.82 12.79 -14.59
C TYR A 119 -1.26 12.33 -13.24
N ASN A 120 -1.39 13.15 -12.20
CA ASN A 120 -0.92 12.82 -10.86
C ASN A 120 -1.60 11.55 -10.31
N HIS A 121 -2.90 11.39 -10.61
CA HIS A 121 -3.65 10.19 -10.27
C HIS A 121 -3.09 8.92 -10.94
N ALA A 122 -2.87 8.97 -12.26
CA ALA A 122 -2.31 7.85 -13.00
C ALA A 122 -0.88 7.49 -12.55
N VAL A 123 -0.06 8.49 -12.20
CA VAL A 123 1.27 8.27 -11.60
C VAL A 123 1.16 7.55 -10.25
N GLY A 124 0.18 7.92 -9.42
CA GLY A 124 -0.10 7.25 -8.14
C GLY A 124 -0.44 5.77 -8.32
N GLN A 125 -1.34 5.46 -9.26
CA GLN A 125 -1.73 4.08 -9.61
C GLN A 125 -0.52 3.25 -10.07
N LEU A 126 0.31 3.79 -10.97
CA LEU A 126 1.48 3.09 -11.49
C LEU A 126 2.48 2.74 -10.39
N ARG A 127 2.82 3.70 -9.52
CA ARG A 127 3.77 3.48 -8.41
C ARG A 127 3.29 2.41 -7.44
N ALA A 128 2.00 2.38 -7.17
CA ALA A 128 1.45 1.38 -6.26
C ALA A 128 1.42 -0.02 -6.88
N ALA A 129 1.08 -0.13 -8.17
CA ALA A 129 1.15 -1.39 -8.89
C ALA A 129 2.59 -1.94 -9.00
N GLU A 130 3.59 -1.08 -9.20
CA GLU A 130 5.01 -1.46 -9.18
C GLU A 130 5.45 -2.00 -7.81
N LYS A 131 5.00 -1.37 -6.72
CA LYS A 131 5.31 -1.83 -5.35
C LYS A 131 4.65 -3.17 -5.05
N PHE A 132 3.42 -3.40 -5.53
CA PHE A 132 2.75 -4.70 -5.45
C PHE A 132 3.49 -5.79 -6.24
N ALA A 133 3.89 -5.50 -7.48
CA ALA A 133 4.67 -6.43 -8.30
C ALA A 133 6.05 -6.75 -7.69
N ALA A 134 6.72 -5.76 -7.06
CA ALA A 134 7.99 -5.96 -6.39
C ALA A 134 7.85 -6.86 -5.15
N LYS A 135 6.78 -6.71 -4.37
CA LYS A 135 6.54 -7.56 -3.20
C LYS A 135 6.11 -8.98 -3.59
N ALA A 136 5.28 -9.14 -4.61
CA ALA A 136 4.94 -10.47 -5.17
C ALA A 136 6.19 -11.23 -5.68
N LYS A 137 7.23 -10.52 -6.09
CA LYS A 137 8.53 -11.09 -6.50
C LYS A 137 9.46 -11.36 -5.31
N GLY A 138 9.35 -10.59 -4.22
CA GLY A 138 10.09 -10.79 -2.98
C GLY A 138 9.61 -12.00 -2.17
N ASP A 139 8.30 -12.28 -2.20
CA ASP A 139 7.70 -13.45 -1.52
C ASP A 139 8.14 -14.79 -2.15
N GLN A 140 8.46 -14.80 -3.45
CA GLN A 140 9.06 -15.97 -4.12
C GLN A 140 10.55 -16.18 -3.80
N ALA A 141 11.21 -15.21 -3.15
CA ALA A 141 12.63 -15.32 -2.80
C ALA A 141 12.87 -15.98 -1.41
N SER A 142 11.86 -16.04 -0.54
CA SER A 142 12.01 -16.67 0.78
C SER A 142 11.84 -18.20 0.78
N GLU A 143 11.44 -18.81 -0.34
CA GLU A 143 11.26 -20.27 -0.44
C GLU A 143 12.54 -21.03 -0.85
N PHE A 144 13.63 -20.33 -1.18
CA PHE A 144 14.93 -20.98 -1.45
C PHE A 144 15.86 -20.85 -0.25
N THR A 145 15.62 -21.64 0.80
CA THR A 145 16.68 -21.96 1.77
C THR A 145 17.49 -23.13 1.18
N PRO A 146 18.70 -22.92 0.65
CA PRO A 146 19.58 -24.05 0.40
C PRO A 146 19.96 -24.64 1.76
N GLN A 147 19.58 -25.90 2.01
CA GLN A 147 20.08 -26.66 3.15
C GLN A 147 21.61 -26.57 3.18
N PRO A 148 22.23 -26.21 4.33
CA PRO A 148 23.68 -26.24 4.43
C PRO A 148 24.14 -27.70 4.29
N ALA A 149 24.94 -27.96 3.26
CA ALA A 149 25.55 -29.26 3.02
C ALA A 149 26.37 -29.67 4.25
N HIS A 150 25.93 -30.72 4.94
CA HIS A 150 26.68 -31.38 6.00
C HIS A 150 28.01 -31.90 5.44
N LEU A 151 29.09 -31.15 5.64
CA LEU A 151 30.46 -31.64 5.48
C LEU A 151 30.71 -32.69 6.56
N ARG A 152 30.91 -33.94 6.13
CA ARG A 152 31.36 -35.04 6.99
C ARG A 152 32.71 -34.70 7.62
N PRO A 153 32.98 -35.08 8.88
CA PRO A 153 34.30 -34.97 9.47
C PRO A 153 35.23 -36.03 8.88
N GLY A 154 36.34 -35.61 8.29
CA GLY A 154 37.43 -36.47 7.84
C GLY A 154 38.50 -36.57 8.92
N ASN A 155 38.79 -37.81 9.32
CA ASN A 155 39.92 -38.25 10.13
C ASN A 155 41.20 -38.31 9.28
#